data_AF-A0A1L8SZN1-F1
#
_entry.id   AF-A0A1L8SZN1-F1
#
_cell.length_a   1.000
_cell.length_b   1.000
_cell.length_c   1.000
_cell.angle_alpha   90.00
_cell.angle_beta   90.00
_cell.angle_gamma   90.00
#
_symmetry.space_group_name_H-M   'P 1'
#
loop_
_entity.id
_entity.type
_entity.pdbx_description
1 polymer ?
#
loop_
_entity_poly.entity_id
_entity_poly.type
_entity_poly.pdbx_seq_one_letter_code
_entity_poly.pdbx_strand_id
1 'polypeptide(L)'
;MEFSFPINVSVDHIYIYPKFEMLPGYLHLLEHMIIRNSKVELEKYELKNNIYNALTDKKKMNFVFIHSDFEEIPISFSADTFFQEEDFNTEKKIIIEERKLYPDNYPSVDKILGTEDQIEEFKLRILQNILINNEFSFIHFNYASHNQKINEKRKEYVPISMNSIFNSVISKSKGYIILKESFVAKLIIYFLRILEFTVIGLKFNVNKENKRIEISYYENTDLPKLLTQKSQILKRYKIFLNEFRFHNQEMIYLIENFECVIEFEKYWEELTWEKLLY
;
A
#
# COMPACT_ATOMS: atom_id res chain seq x y z
N MET A 1 14.35 -27.00 13.32
CA MET A 1 13.70 -26.23 14.38
C MET A 1 12.79 -25.25 13.66
N GLU A 2 11.53 -25.65 13.46
CA GLU A 2 10.53 -24.86 12.76
C GLU A 2 10.07 -23.75 13.71
N PHE A 3 10.27 -22.49 13.33
CA PHE A 3 9.56 -21.39 13.98
C PHE A 3 8.12 -21.42 13.45
N SER A 4 7.26 -22.20 14.09
CA SER A 4 5.83 -21.95 14.02
C SER A 4 5.54 -20.75 14.90
N PHE A 5 5.13 -19.62 14.31
CA PHE A 5 4.53 -18.54 15.09
C PHE A 5 3.18 -19.06 15.62
N PRO A 6 2.99 -19.24 16.93
CA PRO A 6 1.71 -19.62 17.47
C PRO A 6 1.00 -18.34 17.89
N ILE A 7 0.59 -17.47 16.97
CA ILE A 7 -0.03 -16.23 17.41
C ILE A 7 -1.19 -15.88 16.50
N ASN A 8 -2.39 -16.02 17.08
CA ASN A 8 -3.59 -15.33 16.63
C ASN A 8 -3.24 -13.84 16.64
N VAL A 9 -2.83 -13.31 15.50
CA VAL A 9 -2.55 -11.88 15.32
C VAL A 9 -3.47 -11.39 14.22
N SER A 10 -4.02 -10.21 14.43
CA SER A 10 -4.60 -9.41 13.39
C SER A 10 -3.78 -8.14 13.19
N VAL A 11 -3.70 -7.70 11.94
CA VAL A 11 -3.02 -6.49 11.51
C VAL A 11 -4.03 -5.61 10.80
N ASP A 12 -4.34 -4.46 11.38
CA ASP A 12 -5.15 -3.44 10.74
C ASP A 12 -4.27 -2.38 10.10
N HIS A 13 -4.56 -2.07 8.85
CA HIS A 13 -4.00 -0.93 8.14
C HIS A 13 -5.10 0.07 7.82
N ILE A 14 -4.86 1.33 8.14
CA ILE A 14 -5.74 2.44 7.80
C ILE A 14 -4.97 3.40 6.93
N TYR A 15 -5.28 3.38 5.64
CA TYR A 15 -4.72 4.30 4.67
C TYR A 15 -5.64 5.49 4.50
N ILE A 16 -5.05 6.67 4.54
CA ILE A 16 -5.75 7.95 4.37
C ILE A 16 -5.11 8.70 3.23
N TYR A 17 -5.92 8.95 2.20
CA TYR A 17 -5.51 9.71 1.03
C TYR A 17 -6.27 11.05 1.00
N PRO A 18 -5.57 12.21 1.03
CA PRO A 18 -6.21 13.48 0.73
C PRO A 18 -6.66 13.48 -0.74
N LYS A 19 -7.91 13.84 -1.02
CA LYS A 19 -8.41 14.00 -2.40
C LYS A 19 -8.04 15.36 -3.03
N PHE A 20 -7.06 16.03 -2.45
CA PHE A 20 -6.61 17.38 -2.79
C PHE A 20 -5.10 17.46 -2.56
N GLU A 21 -4.48 18.49 -3.13
CA GLU A 21 -3.05 18.72 -2.94
C GLU A 21 -2.79 19.33 -1.56
N MET A 22 -2.07 18.59 -0.71
CA MET A 22 -1.64 19.06 0.60
C MET A 22 -0.43 19.99 0.46
N LEU A 23 -0.38 21.04 1.27
CA LEU A 23 0.85 21.81 1.45
C LEU A 23 1.95 20.88 2.01
N PRO A 24 3.22 21.07 1.61
CA PRO A 24 4.32 20.25 2.13
C PRO A 24 4.32 20.20 3.66
N GLY A 25 4.53 19.01 4.23
CA GLY A 25 4.60 18.82 5.67
C GLY A 25 3.26 18.73 6.42
N TYR A 26 2.16 19.26 5.85
CA TYR A 26 0.87 19.25 6.53
C TYR A 26 0.27 17.86 6.70
N LEU A 27 0.59 16.91 5.82
CA LEU A 27 0.08 15.53 5.93
C LEU A 27 0.77 14.79 7.06
N HIS A 28 2.09 15.00 7.19
CA HIS A 28 2.89 14.47 8.29
C HIS A 28 2.50 15.09 9.63
N LEU A 29 2.30 16.41 9.65
CA LEU A 29 1.76 17.10 10.83
C LEU A 29 0.38 16.55 11.23
N LEU A 30 -0.49 16.26 10.25
CA LEU A 30 -1.81 15.69 10.54
C LEU A 30 -1.69 14.32 11.21
N GLU A 31 -0.80 13.46 10.75
CA GLU A 31 -0.50 12.18 11.39
C GLU A 31 -0.12 12.35 12.86
N HIS A 32 0.86 13.22 13.13
CA HIS A 32 1.32 13.53 14.48
C HIS A 32 0.18 14.02 15.39
N MET A 33 -0.64 14.94 14.89
CA MET A 33 -1.73 15.51 15.66
C MET A 33 -2.85 14.49 15.96
N ILE A 34 -3.11 13.58 15.02
CA ILE A 34 -4.06 12.47 15.24
C ILE A 34 -3.53 11.54 16.34
N ILE A 35 -2.27 11.14 16.28
CA ILE A 35 -1.64 10.29 17.32
C ILE A 35 -1.69 10.97 18.67
N ARG A 36 -1.31 12.25 18.72
CA ARG A 36 -1.28 13.04 19.97
C ARG A 36 -2.67 13.15 20.59
N ASN A 37 -3.69 13.40 19.77
CA ASN A 37 -5.07 13.49 20.23
C ASN A 37 -5.62 12.13 20.71
N SER A 38 -5.17 11.02 20.13
CA SER A 38 -5.56 9.65 20.51
C SER A 38 -4.64 9.02 21.56
N LYS A 39 -3.79 9.81 22.22
CA LYS A 39 -2.74 9.29 23.11
C LYS A 39 -3.28 8.38 24.22
N VAL A 40 -4.39 8.76 24.88
CA VAL A 40 -4.94 8.00 26.01
C VAL A 40 -5.45 6.63 25.55
N GLU A 41 -6.11 6.58 24.40
CA GLU A 41 -6.62 5.36 23.79
C GLU A 41 -5.48 4.47 23.28
N LEU A 42 -4.45 5.08 22.67
CA LEU A 42 -3.25 4.37 22.21
C LEU A 42 -2.43 3.79 23.37
N GLU A 43 -2.28 4.51 24.48
CA GLU A 43 -1.62 3.97 25.68
C GLU A 43 -2.39 2.77 26.25
N LYS A 44 -3.73 2.84 26.29
CA LYS A 44 -4.57 1.70 26.71
C LYS A 44 -4.44 0.51 25.74
N TYR A 45 -4.29 0.80 24.45
CA TYR A 45 -4.09 -0.21 23.41
C TYR A 45 -2.75 -0.93 23.59
N GLU A 46 -1.66 -0.19 23.82
CA GLU A 46 -0.33 -0.75 24.08
C GLU A 46 -0.26 -1.54 25.39
N LEU A 47 -0.99 -1.14 26.44
CA LEU A 47 -1.07 -1.89 27.70
C LEU A 47 -1.62 -3.31 27.55
N LYS A 48 -2.31 -3.61 26.45
CA LYS A 48 -2.78 -4.96 26.10
C LYS A 48 -1.72 -5.79 25.36
N ASN A 49 -0.48 -5.30 25.25
CA ASN A 49 0.59 -5.83 24.40
C ASN A 49 0.29 -5.76 22.89
N ASN A 50 -0.62 -4.89 22.49
CA ASN A 50 -0.79 -4.56 21.08
C ASN A 50 0.25 -3.53 20.65
N ILE A 51 0.52 -3.46 19.35
CA ILE A 51 1.51 -2.55 18.77
C ILE A 51 0.81 -1.67 17.76
N TYR A 52 1.14 -0.38 17.72
CA TYR A 52 0.73 0.47 16.62
C TYR A 52 1.93 1.23 16.05
N ASN A 53 1.79 1.69 14.82
CA ASN A 53 2.72 2.61 14.19
C ASN A 53 1.98 3.48 13.17
N ALA A 54 2.58 4.60 12.79
CA ALA A 54 2.11 5.41 11.69
C ALA A 54 3.26 5.78 10.75
N LEU A 55 2.94 5.92 9.48
CA LEU A 55 3.89 6.26 8.43
C LEU A 55 3.20 7.19 7.43
N THR A 56 3.81 8.36 7.20
CA THR A 56 3.37 9.29 6.17
C THR A 56 4.36 9.32 5.02
N ASP A 57 3.82 9.28 3.80
CA ASP A 57 4.55 9.66 2.60
C ASP A 57 3.90 10.89 1.93
N LYS A 58 4.44 11.31 0.80
CA LYS A 58 3.97 12.50 0.05
C LYS A 58 2.52 12.42 -0.47
N LYS A 59 1.86 11.27 -0.37
CA LYS A 59 0.51 10.99 -0.90
C LYS A 59 -0.46 10.48 0.15
N LYS A 60 0.00 9.85 1.22
CA LYS A 60 -0.88 9.16 2.17
C LYS A 60 -0.29 9.08 3.58
N MET A 61 -1.18 8.94 4.55
CA MET A 61 -0.85 8.43 5.89
C MET A 61 -1.26 6.96 5.96
N ASN A 62 -0.52 6.15 6.71
CA ASN A 62 -0.81 4.74 6.97
C ASN A 62 -0.64 4.46 8.46
N PHE A 63 -1.74 4.16 9.14
CA PHE A 63 -1.72 3.69 10.52
C PHE A 63 -1.79 2.17 10.53
N VAL A 64 -0.84 1.53 11.22
CA VAL A 64 -0.73 0.09 11.35
C VAL A 64 -0.99 -0.29 12.79
N PHE A 65 -1.86 -1.27 13.02
CA PHE A 65 -2.18 -1.80 14.34
C PHE A 65 -2.01 -3.31 14.32
N ILE A 66 -1.37 -3.87 15.32
CA ILE A 66 -1.09 -5.30 15.45
C ILE A 66 -1.63 -5.74 16.81
N HIS A 67 -2.57 -6.67 16.82
CA HIS A 67 -3.25 -7.15 18.03
C HIS A 67 -3.55 -8.63 17.97
N SER A 68 -3.82 -9.27 19.11
CA SER A 68 -4.12 -10.71 19.15
C SER A 68 -5.60 -11.08 19.08
N ASP A 69 -6.49 -10.16 19.48
CA ASP A 69 -7.94 -10.36 19.56
C ASP A 69 -8.64 -9.19 18.89
N PHE A 70 -9.86 -9.37 18.36
CA PHE A 70 -10.60 -8.26 17.73
C PHE A 70 -10.72 -7.07 18.70
N GLU A 71 -9.98 -6.02 18.38
CA GLU A 71 -9.88 -4.79 19.16
C GLU A 71 -10.37 -3.64 18.29
N GLU A 72 -11.11 -2.73 18.90
CA GLU A 72 -11.51 -1.49 18.25
C GLU A 72 -10.26 -0.63 18.01
N ILE A 73 -10.13 -0.08 16.80
CA ILE A 73 -9.00 0.78 16.45
C ILE A 73 -9.09 2.05 17.32
N PRO A 74 -8.05 2.37 18.11
CA PRO A 74 -8.07 3.46 19.09
C PRO A 74 -7.85 4.84 18.47
N ILE A 75 -8.10 5.02 17.17
CA ILE A 75 -7.94 6.30 16.48
C ILE A 75 -9.27 6.73 15.87
N SER A 76 -9.69 7.96 16.23
CA SER A 76 -10.82 8.64 15.60
C SER A 76 -10.30 9.65 14.58
N PHE A 77 -10.87 9.59 13.38
CA PHE A 77 -10.63 10.57 12.31
C PHE A 77 -11.83 11.49 12.13
N SER A 78 -12.56 11.80 13.21
CA SER A 78 -13.77 12.62 13.12
C SER A 78 -13.44 14.10 12.93
N ALA A 79 -14.30 14.81 12.19
CA ALA A 79 -14.24 16.27 12.09
C ALA A 79 -14.46 16.98 13.44
N ASP A 80 -14.98 16.25 14.44
CA ASP A 80 -15.13 16.70 15.83
C ASP A 80 -13.80 16.64 16.62
N THR A 81 -12.72 16.16 16.00
CA THR A 81 -11.39 16.11 16.61
C THR A 81 -10.86 17.53 16.81
N PHE A 82 -10.83 17.98 18.06
CA PHE A 82 -10.35 19.30 18.42
C PHE A 82 -8.89 19.25 18.85
N PHE A 83 -8.00 19.64 17.93
CA PHE A 83 -6.59 19.79 18.23
C PHE A 83 -6.32 20.99 19.14
N GLN A 84 -5.56 20.75 20.21
CA GLN A 84 -5.13 21.80 21.14
C GLN A 84 -3.92 22.56 20.58
N GLU A 85 -3.86 23.86 20.87
CA GLU A 85 -2.76 24.73 20.45
C GLU A 85 -1.43 24.33 21.09
N GLU A 86 -1.45 23.84 22.33
CA GLU A 86 -0.25 23.36 23.02
C GLU A 86 0.34 22.11 22.35
N ASP A 87 -0.52 21.15 22.00
CA ASP A 87 -0.13 19.94 21.27
C ASP A 87 0.43 20.29 19.88
N PHE A 88 -0.26 21.19 19.16
CA PHE A 88 0.20 21.67 17.85
C PHE A 88 1.60 22.29 17.92
N ASN A 89 1.85 23.17 18.90
CA ASN A 89 3.16 23.81 19.06
C ASN A 89 4.24 22.81 19.49
N THR A 90 3.86 21.76 20.23
CA THR A 90 4.77 20.67 20.61
C THR A 90 5.13 19.83 19.39
N GLU A 91 4.16 19.37 18.61
CA GLU A 91 4.40 18.57 17.41
C GLU A 91 5.18 19.35 16.34
N LYS A 92 4.86 20.64 16.15
CA LYS A 92 5.63 21.49 15.24
C LYS A 92 7.13 21.49 15.60
N LYS A 93 7.48 21.62 16.88
CA LYS A 93 8.88 21.55 17.34
C LYS A 93 9.50 20.18 17.11
N ILE A 94 8.75 19.11 17.36
CA ILE A 94 9.22 17.74 17.12
C ILE A 94 9.54 17.54 15.63
N ILE A 95 8.67 18.00 14.73
CA ILE A 95 8.87 17.88 13.28
C ILE A 95 10.08 18.70 12.81
N ILE A 96 10.35 19.86 13.42
CA ILE A 96 11.60 20.62 13.17
C ILE A 96 12.82 19.79 13.55
N GLU A 97 12.82 19.16 14.72
CA GLU A 97 13.94 18.30 15.14
C GLU A 97 14.07 17.05 14.25
N GLU A 98 12.96 16.45 13.81
CA GLU A 98 12.95 15.37 12.83
C GLU A 98 13.56 15.82 11.49
N ARG A 99 13.20 17.03 11.02
CA ARG A 99 13.72 17.58 9.76
C ARG A 99 15.24 17.76 9.80
N LYS A 100 15.80 18.13 10.95
CA LYS A 100 17.26 18.30 11.16
C LYS A 100 18.05 16.99 11.07
N LEU A 101 17.39 15.83 11.14
CA LEU A 101 18.04 14.53 10.93
C LEU A 101 18.41 14.29 9.47
N TYR A 102 17.91 15.12 8.55
CA TYR A 102 18.14 15.00 7.11
C TYR A 102 18.93 16.19 6.57
N PRO A 103 19.77 16.01 5.53
CA PRO A 103 20.48 17.10 4.88
C PRO A 103 19.54 18.21 4.37
N ASP A 104 20.07 19.42 4.30
CA ASP A 104 19.40 20.53 3.61
C ASP A 104 19.18 20.21 2.13
N ASN A 105 18.08 20.70 1.57
CA ASN A 105 17.68 20.50 0.16
C ASN A 105 17.56 19.02 -0.25
N TYR A 106 16.71 18.28 0.45
CA TYR A 106 16.42 16.88 0.13
C TYR A 106 14.96 16.75 -0.34
N PRO A 107 14.67 16.90 -1.65
CA PRO A 107 13.31 17.19 -2.14
C PRO A 107 12.26 16.12 -1.83
N SER A 108 12.69 14.87 -1.65
CA SER A 108 11.79 13.79 -1.24
C SER A 108 11.32 13.94 0.20
N VAL A 109 12.21 14.40 1.10
CA VAL A 109 11.87 14.67 2.50
C VAL A 109 11.16 16.01 2.64
N ASP A 110 11.58 17.03 1.89
CA ASP A 110 10.92 18.35 1.91
C ASP A 110 9.44 18.26 1.50
N LYS A 111 9.08 17.29 0.64
CA LYS A 111 7.67 17.02 0.30
C LYS A 111 6.89 16.36 1.43
N ILE A 112 7.53 15.55 2.26
CA ILE A 112 6.89 14.77 3.33
C ILE A 112 6.80 15.62 4.60
N LEU A 113 7.93 16.16 5.07
CA LEU A 113 8.06 16.92 6.31
C LEU A 113 7.85 18.43 6.15
N GLY A 114 8.12 18.97 4.95
CA GLY A 114 8.34 20.40 4.74
C GLY A 114 9.81 20.79 4.92
N THR A 115 10.16 21.97 4.43
CA THR A 115 11.40 22.67 4.80
C THR A 115 11.27 23.32 6.18
N GLU A 116 12.38 23.67 6.84
CA GLU A 116 12.34 24.34 8.15
C GLU A 116 11.47 25.62 8.12
N ASP A 117 11.65 26.46 7.10
CA ASP A 117 10.86 27.68 6.90
C ASP A 117 9.36 27.37 6.76
N GLN A 118 9.00 26.33 6.01
CA GLN A 118 7.60 25.92 5.85
C GLN A 118 7.01 25.38 7.15
N ILE A 119 7.77 24.61 7.93
CA ILE A 119 7.33 24.09 9.22
C ILE A 119 7.10 25.24 10.18
N GLU A 120 7.98 26.24 10.20
CA GLU A 120 7.82 27.45 11.01
C GLU A 120 6.54 28.24 10.67
N GLU A 121 6.11 28.19 9.41
CA GLU A 121 4.89 28.82 8.96
C GLU A 121 3.61 27.98 9.17
N PHE A 122 3.71 26.77 9.73
CA PHE A 122 2.53 25.96 10.03
C PHE A 122 1.54 26.72 10.93
N LYS A 123 0.25 26.54 10.63
CA LYS A 123 -0.87 27.15 11.37
C LYS A 123 -1.91 26.10 11.69
N LEU A 124 -2.27 26.01 12.97
CA LEU A 124 -3.31 25.09 13.45
C LEU A 124 -4.63 25.26 12.70
N ARG A 125 -5.05 26.51 12.44
CA ARG A 125 -6.28 26.81 11.68
C ARG A 125 -6.30 26.16 10.29
N ILE A 126 -5.14 26.03 9.63
CA ILE A 126 -5.05 25.39 8.32
C ILE A 126 -5.29 23.90 8.48
N LEU A 127 -4.68 23.27 9.48
CA LEU A 127 -4.86 21.86 9.80
C LEU A 127 -6.32 21.52 10.19
N GLN A 128 -6.95 22.38 10.99
CA GLN A 128 -8.37 22.25 11.35
C GLN A 128 -9.27 22.41 10.11
N ASN A 129 -8.98 23.38 9.24
CA ASN A 129 -9.72 23.55 7.99
C ASN A 129 -9.54 22.34 7.06
N ILE A 130 -8.35 21.72 7.05
CA ILE A 130 -8.05 20.49 6.32
C ILE A 130 -9.01 19.38 6.78
N LEU A 131 -9.11 19.14 8.09
CA LEU A 131 -10.00 18.11 8.66
C LEU A 131 -11.49 18.37 8.42
N ILE A 132 -11.95 19.63 8.57
CA ILE A 132 -13.38 19.96 8.51
C ILE A 132 -13.91 19.98 7.07
N ASN A 133 -13.15 20.57 6.15
CA ASN A 133 -13.70 20.95 4.84
C ASN A 133 -13.26 20.05 3.69
N ASN A 134 -12.35 19.11 3.91
CA ASN A 134 -11.77 18.36 2.81
C ASN A 134 -12.13 16.89 2.85
N GLU A 135 -12.32 16.33 1.65
CA GLU A 135 -12.60 14.92 1.48
C GLU A 135 -11.31 14.11 1.55
N PHE A 136 -11.28 13.15 2.48
CA PHE A 136 -10.30 12.09 2.51
C PHE A 136 -10.92 10.80 1.97
N SER A 137 -10.13 10.01 1.25
CA SER A 137 -10.45 8.61 1.00
C SER A 137 -9.85 7.77 2.11
N PHE A 138 -10.71 7.02 2.79
CA PHE A 138 -10.31 6.10 3.84
C PHE A 138 -10.36 4.68 3.30
N ILE A 139 -9.27 3.94 3.51
CA ILE A 139 -9.22 2.52 3.20
C ILE A 139 -8.74 1.80 4.45
N HIS A 140 -9.64 1.05 5.08
CA HIS A 140 -9.34 0.18 6.21
C HIS A 140 -9.23 -1.26 5.73
N PHE A 141 -8.11 -1.89 6.04
CA PHE A 141 -7.88 -3.31 5.82
C PHE A 141 -7.61 -3.99 7.15
N ASN A 142 -8.37 -5.03 7.47
CA ASN A 142 -8.08 -5.95 8.55
C ASN A 142 -7.52 -7.26 7.96
N TYR A 143 -6.35 -7.67 8.43
CA TYR A 143 -5.84 -9.01 8.22
C TYR A 143 -5.92 -9.75 9.54
N ALA A 144 -6.76 -10.77 9.66
CA ALA A 144 -6.72 -11.69 10.79
C ALA A 144 -6.06 -13.01 10.34
N SER A 145 -5.08 -13.49 11.11
CA SER A 145 -4.46 -14.82 10.92
C SER A 145 -5.46 -15.99 11.06
N HIS A 146 -6.69 -15.71 11.52
CA HIS A 146 -7.79 -16.66 11.58
C HIS A 146 -8.89 -16.31 10.58
N ASN A 147 -9.57 -17.35 10.08
CA ASN A 147 -10.87 -17.29 9.39
C ASN A 147 -11.94 -16.64 10.30
N GLN A 148 -11.84 -15.33 10.55
CA GLN A 148 -13.05 -14.58 10.81
C GLN A 148 -13.87 -14.69 9.54
N LYS A 149 -15.07 -15.25 9.66
CA LYS A 149 -16.10 -15.10 8.62
C LYS A 149 -16.30 -13.60 8.48
N ILE A 150 -15.59 -12.99 7.53
CA ILE A 150 -15.77 -11.60 7.11
C ILE A 150 -17.18 -11.55 6.52
N ASN A 151 -18.16 -11.33 7.38
CA ASN A 151 -19.53 -10.99 7.02
C ASN A 151 -19.54 -9.49 6.70
N GLU A 152 -18.84 -9.11 5.65
CA GLU A 152 -18.91 -7.74 5.16
C GLU A 152 -19.08 -7.77 3.66
N LYS A 153 -19.97 -6.91 3.18
CA LYS A 153 -20.27 -6.64 1.77
C LYS A 153 -18.97 -6.18 1.08
N ARG A 154 -18.08 -7.12 0.76
CA ARG A 154 -17.04 -6.90 -0.23
C ARG A 154 -17.77 -6.42 -1.46
N LYS A 155 -17.47 -5.21 -1.96
CA LYS A 155 -17.93 -4.79 -3.28
C LYS A 155 -17.61 -5.96 -4.21
N GLU A 156 -18.64 -6.59 -4.77
CA GLU A 156 -18.45 -7.68 -5.72
C GLU A 156 -17.53 -7.14 -6.81
N TYR A 157 -16.33 -7.72 -6.88
CA TYR A 157 -15.36 -7.38 -7.91
C TYR A 157 -16.03 -7.59 -9.26
N VAL A 158 -15.97 -6.56 -10.12
CA VAL A 158 -16.44 -6.69 -11.50
C VAL A 158 -15.59 -7.77 -12.17
N PRO A 159 -16.18 -8.89 -12.62
CA PRO A 159 -15.43 -9.99 -13.22
C PRO A 159 -14.63 -9.48 -14.42
N ILE A 160 -13.33 -9.75 -14.44
CA ILE A 160 -12.49 -9.41 -15.59
C ILE A 160 -12.67 -10.50 -16.63
N SER A 161 -13.22 -10.14 -17.78
CA SER A 161 -13.32 -11.07 -18.91
C SER A 161 -11.97 -11.25 -19.61
N MET A 162 -11.76 -12.44 -20.18
CA MET A 162 -10.60 -12.74 -21.04
C MET A 162 -10.43 -11.75 -22.20
N ASN A 163 -11.52 -11.23 -22.75
CA ASN A 163 -11.48 -10.24 -23.83
C ASN A 163 -10.83 -8.93 -23.39
N SER A 164 -10.98 -8.56 -22.11
CA SER A 164 -10.37 -7.35 -21.55
C SER A 164 -8.84 -7.43 -21.52
N ILE A 165 -8.26 -8.63 -21.43
CA ILE A 165 -6.81 -8.86 -21.51
C ILE A 165 -6.28 -8.52 -22.90
N PHE A 166 -6.81 -9.16 -23.93
CA PHE A 166 -6.31 -8.96 -25.30
C PHE A 166 -6.62 -7.56 -25.84
N ASN A 167 -7.75 -6.97 -25.45
CA ASN A 167 -8.10 -5.59 -25.81
C ASN A 167 -7.16 -4.53 -25.19
N SER A 168 -6.38 -4.91 -24.17
CA SER A 168 -5.37 -4.02 -23.57
C SER A 168 -4.07 -3.98 -24.38
N VAL A 169 -3.84 -4.95 -25.28
CA VAL A 169 -2.59 -5.02 -26.07
C VAL A 169 -2.62 -4.00 -27.20
N ILE A 170 -1.62 -3.10 -27.21
CA ILE A 170 -1.40 -2.14 -28.29
C ILE A 170 -0.52 -2.77 -29.38
N SER A 171 0.56 -3.43 -28.97
CA SER A 171 1.47 -4.15 -29.87
C SER A 171 2.21 -5.25 -29.12
N LYS A 172 2.66 -6.26 -29.85
CA LYS A 172 3.39 -7.39 -29.29
C LYS A 172 4.38 -7.96 -30.31
N SER A 173 5.56 -8.31 -29.83
CA SER A 173 6.57 -9.09 -30.56
C SER A 173 7.29 -10.01 -29.58
N LYS A 174 8.16 -10.90 -30.08
CA LYS A 174 8.96 -11.76 -29.21
C LYS A 174 9.82 -10.90 -28.28
N GLY A 175 9.78 -11.17 -26.97
CA GLY A 175 10.51 -10.42 -25.95
C GLY A 175 9.91 -9.07 -25.56
N TYR A 176 8.72 -8.71 -26.08
CA TYR A 176 8.21 -7.34 -25.99
C TYR A 176 6.68 -7.23 -26.09
N ILE A 177 6.06 -6.47 -25.18
CA ILE A 177 4.62 -6.22 -25.16
C ILE A 177 4.36 -4.75 -24.79
N ILE A 178 3.49 -4.07 -25.53
CA ILE A 178 2.92 -2.78 -25.14
C ILE A 178 1.45 -2.94 -24.80
N LEU A 179 1.07 -2.48 -23.61
CA LEU A 179 -0.30 -2.46 -23.10
C LEU A 179 -0.81 -1.03 -22.93
N LYS A 180 -2.11 -0.83 -23.11
CA LYS A 180 -2.81 0.37 -22.67
C LYS A 180 -2.90 0.36 -21.14
N GLU A 181 -2.55 1.48 -20.52
CA GLU A 181 -2.67 1.62 -19.07
C GLU A 181 -4.12 1.39 -18.63
N SER A 182 -4.32 0.35 -17.82
CA SER A 182 -5.61 -0.16 -17.40
C SER A 182 -5.43 -1.05 -16.18
N PHE A 183 -6.53 -1.37 -15.49
CA PHE A 183 -6.53 -2.35 -14.40
C PHE A 183 -5.92 -3.69 -14.85
N VAL A 184 -6.30 -4.14 -16.04
CA VAL A 184 -5.78 -5.37 -16.67
C VAL A 184 -4.26 -5.31 -16.83
N ALA A 185 -3.72 -4.22 -17.35
CA ALA A 185 -2.28 -4.07 -17.51
C ALA A 185 -1.54 -4.11 -16.17
N LYS A 186 -2.12 -3.49 -15.12
CA LYS A 186 -1.59 -3.59 -13.74
C LYS A 186 -1.59 -5.03 -13.23
N LEU A 187 -2.66 -5.79 -13.49
CA LEU A 187 -2.77 -7.21 -13.13
C LEU A 187 -1.71 -8.07 -13.83
N ILE A 188 -1.48 -7.83 -15.12
CA ILE A 188 -0.40 -8.49 -15.87
C ILE A 188 0.97 -8.19 -15.25
N ILE A 189 1.27 -6.93 -14.94
CA ILE A 189 2.54 -6.57 -14.28
C ILE A 189 2.71 -7.32 -12.96
N TYR A 190 1.64 -7.44 -12.17
CA TYR A 190 1.69 -8.19 -10.92
C TYR A 190 1.96 -9.68 -11.16
N PHE A 191 1.39 -10.30 -12.20
CA PHE A 191 1.72 -11.68 -12.56
C PHE A 191 3.18 -11.85 -13.01
N LEU A 192 3.73 -10.87 -13.74
CA LEU A 192 5.15 -10.87 -14.11
C LEU A 192 6.06 -10.77 -12.88
N ARG A 193 5.69 -9.93 -11.92
CA ARG A 193 6.40 -9.82 -10.63
C ARG A 193 6.40 -11.16 -9.86
N ILE A 194 5.26 -11.87 -9.83
CA ILE A 194 5.18 -13.22 -9.25
C ILE A 194 6.17 -14.18 -9.95
N LEU A 195 6.30 -14.09 -11.28
CA LEU A 195 7.28 -14.89 -12.02
C LEU A 195 8.73 -14.54 -11.63
N GLU A 196 9.08 -13.26 -11.47
CA GLU A 196 10.44 -12.86 -11.06
C GLU A 196 10.82 -13.41 -9.68
N PHE A 197 9.88 -13.44 -8.73
CA PHE A 197 10.14 -13.98 -7.40
C PHE A 197 10.35 -15.50 -7.40
N THR A 198 9.65 -16.20 -8.28
CA THR A 198 9.57 -17.66 -8.25
C THR A 198 10.52 -18.34 -9.24
N VAL A 199 11.05 -17.60 -10.21
CA VAL A 199 11.92 -18.09 -11.27
C VAL A 199 13.25 -17.33 -11.22
N ILE A 200 14.30 -18.05 -10.82
CA ILE A 200 15.66 -17.50 -10.73
C ILE A 200 16.13 -17.02 -12.10
N GLY A 201 16.67 -15.80 -12.14
CA GLY A 201 17.28 -15.22 -13.34
C GLY A 201 16.30 -14.59 -14.33
N LEU A 202 15.00 -14.68 -14.08
CA LEU A 202 13.98 -14.00 -14.88
C LEU A 202 13.87 -12.54 -14.45
N LYS A 203 13.89 -11.63 -15.42
CA LYS A 203 13.69 -10.19 -15.22
C LYS A 203 12.86 -9.61 -16.34
N PHE A 204 11.92 -8.74 -15.97
CA PHE A 204 11.13 -7.92 -16.87
C PHE A 204 11.47 -6.45 -16.64
N ASN A 205 11.65 -5.70 -17.71
CA ASN A 205 11.71 -4.25 -17.63
C ASN A 205 10.33 -3.71 -17.93
N VAL A 206 9.80 -2.91 -17.01
CA VAL A 206 8.48 -2.26 -17.15
C VAL A 206 8.70 -0.77 -17.25
N ASN A 207 8.39 -0.18 -18.40
CA ASN A 207 8.42 1.26 -18.62
C ASN A 207 6.99 1.80 -18.77
N LYS A 208 6.69 2.92 -18.11
CA LYS A 208 5.35 3.54 -18.12
C LYS A 208 5.46 4.93 -18.73
N GLU A 209 4.82 5.14 -19.88
CA GLU A 209 4.87 6.42 -20.59
C GLU A 209 3.54 6.69 -21.32
N ASN A 210 3.01 7.91 -21.24
CA ASN A 210 1.87 8.37 -22.03
C ASN A 210 0.65 7.42 -22.02
N LYS A 211 0.23 6.94 -20.83
CA LYS A 211 -0.86 5.96 -20.64
C LYS A 211 -0.62 4.61 -21.34
N ARG A 212 0.65 4.26 -21.55
CA ARG A 212 1.10 2.98 -22.08
C ARG A 212 2.07 2.34 -21.10
N ILE A 213 2.07 1.01 -21.11
CA ILE A 213 2.98 0.18 -20.32
C ILE A 213 3.74 -0.69 -21.30
N GLU A 214 5.03 -0.47 -21.38
CA GLU A 214 5.95 -1.27 -22.16
C GLU A 214 6.62 -2.31 -21.25
N ILE A 215 6.62 -3.56 -21.70
CA ILE A 215 7.20 -4.68 -20.99
C ILE A 215 8.20 -5.35 -21.93
N SER A 216 9.46 -5.45 -21.51
CA SER A 216 10.49 -6.19 -22.25
C SER A 216 11.16 -7.26 -21.37
N TYR A 217 11.59 -8.35 -21.99
CA TYR A 217 12.27 -9.46 -21.31
C TYR A 217 13.30 -10.14 -22.22
N TYR A 218 14.33 -10.72 -21.61
CA TYR A 218 15.43 -11.36 -22.34
C TYR A 218 15.00 -12.70 -22.95
N GLU A 219 15.36 -12.93 -24.22
CA GLU A 219 14.99 -14.13 -24.99
C GLU A 219 15.63 -15.44 -24.50
N ASN A 220 16.67 -15.38 -23.65
CA ASN A 220 17.43 -16.57 -23.24
C ASN A 220 16.68 -17.48 -22.26
N THR A 221 15.49 -17.09 -21.81
CA THR A 221 14.65 -17.89 -20.92
C THR A 221 13.55 -18.55 -21.73
N ASP A 222 13.43 -19.88 -21.69
CA ASP A 222 12.33 -20.65 -22.29
C ASP A 222 11.03 -20.42 -21.50
N LEU A 223 10.50 -19.21 -21.63
CA LEU A 223 9.30 -18.72 -20.97
C LEU A 223 8.07 -19.59 -21.28
N PRO A 224 7.85 -20.09 -22.53
CA PRO A 224 6.82 -21.09 -22.82
C PRO A 224 6.90 -22.33 -21.95
N LYS A 225 8.10 -22.92 -21.81
CA LYS A 225 8.26 -24.10 -20.96
C LYS A 225 8.01 -23.79 -19.49
N LEU A 226 8.46 -22.65 -18.98
CA LEU A 226 8.20 -22.24 -17.58
C LEU A 226 6.72 -22.04 -17.29
N LEU A 227 6.00 -21.42 -18.21
CA LEU A 227 4.57 -21.14 -18.07
C LEU A 227 3.70 -22.40 -18.16
N THR A 228 4.22 -23.53 -18.66
CA THR A 228 3.55 -24.84 -18.47
C THR A 228 3.47 -25.26 -16.99
N GLN A 229 4.31 -24.68 -16.13
CA GLN A 229 4.35 -24.92 -14.68
C GLN A 229 3.62 -23.82 -13.89
N LYS A 230 2.71 -23.09 -14.53
CA LYS A 230 1.92 -21.98 -13.96
C LYS A 230 1.33 -22.27 -12.57
N SER A 231 0.82 -23.47 -12.34
CA SER A 231 0.28 -23.89 -11.04
C SER A 231 1.36 -24.04 -9.97
N GLN A 232 2.54 -24.54 -10.34
CA GLN A 232 3.66 -24.68 -9.40
C GLN A 232 4.36 -23.37 -9.09
N ILE A 233 4.38 -22.45 -10.06
CA ILE A 233 4.80 -21.06 -9.83
C ILE A 233 3.92 -20.43 -8.75
N LEU A 234 2.60 -20.52 -8.89
CA LEU A 234 1.68 -20.00 -7.87
C LEU A 234 1.88 -20.66 -6.51
N LYS A 235 2.11 -21.98 -6.48
CA LYS A 235 2.39 -22.70 -5.23
C LYS A 235 3.66 -22.18 -4.54
N ARG A 236 4.74 -21.94 -5.28
CA ARG A 236 5.97 -21.35 -4.74
C ARG A 236 5.74 -19.94 -4.23
N TYR A 237 4.99 -19.14 -4.97
CA TYR A 237 4.61 -17.79 -4.54
C TYR A 237 3.84 -17.81 -3.21
N LYS A 238 2.86 -18.71 -3.07
CA LYS A 238 2.13 -18.91 -1.80
C LYS A 238 3.05 -19.30 -0.64
N ILE A 239 4.12 -20.07 -0.90
CA ILE A 239 5.12 -20.37 0.13
C ILE A 239 5.88 -19.11 0.55
N PHE A 240 6.26 -18.23 -0.39
CA PHE A 240 6.88 -16.94 -0.06
C PHE A 240 5.95 -16.04 0.74
N LEU A 241 4.65 -16.01 0.43
CA LEU A 241 3.64 -15.26 1.18
C LEU A 241 3.47 -15.72 2.64
N ASN A 242 3.97 -16.89 3.03
CA ASN A 242 3.99 -17.30 4.43
C ASN A 242 5.09 -16.58 5.24
N GLU A 243 6.05 -15.93 4.58
CA GLU A 243 7.03 -15.06 5.24
C GLU A 243 6.38 -13.70 5.52
N PHE A 244 6.24 -13.33 6.79
CA PHE A 244 5.56 -12.09 7.22
C PHE A 244 6.06 -10.83 6.51
N ARG A 245 7.38 -10.67 6.37
CA ARG A 245 7.97 -9.50 5.71
C ARG A 245 7.59 -9.44 4.24
N PHE A 246 7.70 -10.56 3.52
CA PHE A 246 7.33 -10.65 2.12
C PHE A 246 5.82 -10.43 1.93
N HIS A 247 5.00 -11.02 2.79
CA HIS A 247 3.55 -10.83 2.80
C HIS A 247 3.17 -9.34 2.89
N ASN A 248 3.72 -8.62 3.87
CA ASN A 248 3.44 -7.20 4.04
C ASN A 248 3.90 -6.37 2.83
N GLN A 249 5.05 -6.70 2.25
CA GLN A 249 5.53 -6.03 1.03
C GLN A 249 4.58 -6.22 -0.15
N GLU A 250 4.07 -7.44 -0.35
CA GLU A 250 3.13 -7.72 -1.44
C GLU A 250 1.76 -7.09 -1.18
N MET A 251 1.31 -7.02 0.08
CA MET A 251 0.09 -6.31 0.46
C MET A 251 0.19 -4.81 0.17
N ILE A 252 1.30 -4.17 0.56
CA ILE A 252 1.56 -2.76 0.24
C ILE A 252 1.55 -2.55 -1.28
N TYR A 253 2.22 -3.43 -2.04
CA TYR A 253 2.25 -3.35 -3.49
C TYR A 253 0.85 -3.43 -4.11
N LEU A 254 0.02 -4.37 -3.66
CA LEU A 254 -1.35 -4.53 -4.13
C LEU A 254 -2.18 -3.28 -3.87
N ILE A 255 -2.09 -2.71 -2.67
CA ILE A 255 -2.82 -1.50 -2.30
C ILE A 255 -2.37 -0.31 -3.14
N GLU A 256 -1.06 -0.13 -3.32
CA GLU A 256 -0.52 1.00 -4.10
C GLU A 256 -0.88 0.96 -5.57
N ASN A 257 -1.03 -0.24 -6.14
CA ASN A 257 -1.30 -0.39 -7.56
C ASN A 257 -2.79 -0.53 -7.87
N PHE A 258 -3.57 -1.12 -6.96
CA PHE A 258 -4.96 -1.49 -7.22
C PHE A 258 -5.98 -0.82 -6.30
N GLU A 259 -5.54 -0.11 -5.26
CA GLU A 259 -6.41 0.54 -4.27
C GLU A 259 -7.34 -0.45 -3.52
N CYS A 260 -7.07 -1.76 -3.63
CA CYS A 260 -7.85 -2.83 -3.04
C CYS A 260 -7.03 -4.13 -2.93
N VAL A 261 -7.47 -5.05 -2.06
CA VAL A 261 -6.92 -6.41 -1.95
C VAL A 261 -7.65 -7.31 -2.93
N ILE A 262 -6.98 -7.63 -4.03
CA ILE A 262 -7.54 -8.48 -5.09
C ILE A 262 -7.21 -9.94 -4.77
N GLU A 263 -8.21 -10.82 -4.91
CA GLU A 263 -8.01 -12.28 -4.99
C GLU A 263 -7.34 -12.64 -6.32
N PHE A 264 -6.05 -12.32 -6.43
CA PHE A 264 -5.30 -12.47 -7.67
C PHE A 264 -5.15 -13.95 -8.08
N GLU A 265 -5.25 -14.90 -7.15
CA GLU A 265 -5.18 -16.33 -7.43
C GLU A 265 -6.26 -16.78 -8.39
N LYS A 266 -7.48 -16.27 -8.20
CA LYS A 266 -8.61 -16.56 -9.07
C LYS A 266 -8.31 -16.11 -10.49
N TYR A 267 -7.79 -14.89 -10.65
CA TYR A 267 -7.39 -14.38 -11.96
C TYR A 267 -6.16 -15.09 -12.54
N TRP A 268 -5.21 -15.50 -11.70
CA TRP A 268 -4.07 -16.27 -12.12
C TRP A 268 -4.54 -17.58 -12.74
N GLU A 269 -5.44 -18.30 -12.08
CA GLU A 269 -5.93 -19.62 -12.51
C GLU A 269 -6.91 -19.54 -13.68
N GLU A 270 -7.89 -18.63 -13.62
CA GLU A 270 -8.98 -18.54 -14.61
C GLU A 270 -8.57 -17.86 -15.93
N LEU A 271 -7.60 -16.94 -15.89
CA LEU A 271 -7.20 -16.20 -17.08
C LEU A 271 -6.04 -16.89 -17.79
N THR A 272 -6.07 -16.96 -19.13
CA THR A 272 -4.93 -17.41 -19.95
C THR A 272 -3.99 -16.25 -20.28
N TRP A 273 -3.61 -15.48 -19.26
CA TRP A 273 -2.75 -14.31 -19.38
C TRP A 273 -1.36 -14.65 -19.91
N GLU A 274 -0.88 -15.86 -19.67
CA GLU A 274 0.42 -16.36 -20.12
C GLU A 274 0.56 -16.33 -21.64
N LYS A 275 -0.57 -16.41 -22.37
CA LYS A 275 -0.59 -16.28 -23.84
C LYS A 275 -0.12 -14.92 -24.33
N LEU A 276 -0.14 -13.88 -23.48
CA LEU A 276 0.44 -12.60 -23.83
C LEU A 276 1.95 -12.68 -24.05
N LEU A 277 2.63 -13.66 -23.47
CA LEU A 277 4.08 -13.79 -23.49
C LEU A 277 4.62 -14.70 -24.62
N TYR A 278 3.72 -15.22 -25.49
CA TYR A 278 4.04 -16.08 -26.65
C TYR A 278 3.91 -15.40 -28.00
#